data_AF-A0A1A9WQD5-F1
#
_entry.id   AF-A0A1A9WQD5-F1
#
_cell.length_a   1.000
_cell.length_b   1.000
_cell.length_c   1.000
_cell.angle_alpha   90.00
_cell.angle_beta   90.00
_cell.angle_gamma   90.00
#
_symmetry.space_group_name_H-M   'P 1'
#
loop_
_entity.id
_entity.type
_entity.pdbx_description
1 polymer ?
#
loop_
_entity_poly.entity_id
_entity_poly.type
_entity_poly.pdbx_seq_one_letter_code
_entity_poly.pdbx_strand_id
1 'polypeptide(L)'
;MLNFPGMCFASTRCATVEPGKTWELTPFCGRSTCMQSEKEPSKLLELVEDCGPLPLANEKCKLDTNKTNKTAPFPYCCPKFTCEPGVKLEYPEIAKEDPPKKD
;
A
#
# COMPACT_ATOMS: atom_id res chain seq x y z
N MET A 1 22.31 12.07 -6.95
CA MET A 1 21.04 11.87 -6.21
C MET A 1 20.31 13.19 -6.20
N LEU A 2 19.11 13.25 -6.79
CA LEU A 2 18.26 14.44 -6.67
C LEU A 2 17.87 14.59 -5.20
N ASN A 3 18.38 15.64 -4.56
CA ASN A 3 18.06 16.00 -3.18
C ASN A 3 16.82 16.90 -3.22
N PHE A 4 15.70 16.42 -2.71
CA PHE A 4 14.46 17.18 -2.58
C PHE A 4 14.25 17.51 -1.09
N PRO A 5 14.87 18.59 -0.58
CA PRO A 5 14.76 18.92 0.84
C PRO A 5 13.31 19.26 1.19
N GLY A 6 12.74 18.53 2.16
CA GLY A 6 11.41 18.84 2.68
C GLY A 6 10.21 18.31 1.89
N MET A 7 10.41 17.47 0.86
CA MET A 7 9.31 16.85 0.10
C MET A 7 9.44 15.33 -0.01
N CYS A 8 8.32 14.61 -0.01
CA CYS A 8 8.29 13.19 -0.34
C CYS A 8 8.33 12.98 -1.85
N PHE A 9 9.00 11.92 -2.32
CA PHE A 9 9.03 11.58 -3.74
C PHE A 9 7.97 10.53 -4.06
N ALA A 10 6.95 10.92 -4.84
CA ALA A 10 5.93 10.02 -5.35
C ALA A 10 6.45 9.30 -6.61
N SER A 11 7.01 8.10 -6.43
CA SER A 11 7.57 7.28 -7.53
C SER A 11 6.55 7.00 -8.64
N THR A 12 5.30 6.75 -8.29
CA THR A 12 4.19 6.47 -9.22
C THR A 12 3.80 7.68 -10.08
N ARG A 13 4.11 8.90 -9.63
CA ARG A 13 3.82 10.16 -10.35
C ARG A 13 5.06 10.85 -10.90
N CYS A 14 6.25 10.32 -10.60
CA CYS A 14 7.53 10.95 -10.88
C CYS A 14 7.56 12.43 -10.41
N ALA A 15 6.98 12.70 -9.23
CA ALA A 15 6.75 14.05 -8.72
C ALA A 15 7.06 14.15 -7.22
N THR A 16 7.31 15.36 -6.74
CA THR A 16 7.48 15.66 -5.31
C THR A 16 6.17 16.11 -4.67
N VAL A 17 5.94 15.70 -3.43
CA VAL A 17 4.71 15.98 -2.68
C VAL A 17 5.05 16.60 -1.33
N GLU A 18 4.32 17.65 -0.98
CA GLU A 18 4.48 18.36 0.29
C GLU A 18 4.02 17.51 1.49
N PRO A 19 4.59 17.72 2.68
CA PRO A 19 4.11 17.11 3.91
C PRO A 19 2.63 17.40 4.15
N GLY A 20 1.87 16.39 4.58
CA GLY A 20 0.43 16.46 4.81
C GLY A 20 -0.43 16.22 3.57
N LYS A 21 0.15 16.03 2.39
CA LYS A 21 -0.59 15.70 1.16
C LYS A 21 -0.61 14.20 0.91
N THR A 22 -1.72 13.74 0.36
CA THR A 22 -1.98 12.35 -0.04
C THR A 22 -2.10 12.26 -1.55
N TRP A 23 -1.65 11.16 -2.13
CA TRP A 23 -1.78 10.85 -3.55
C TRP A 23 -2.15 9.39 -3.79
N GLU A 24 -2.89 9.15 -4.87
CA GLU A 24 -3.19 7.81 -5.36
C GLU A 24 -1.96 7.19 -6.04
N LEU A 25 -1.75 5.89 -5.84
CA LEU A 25 -0.63 5.10 -6.37
C LEU A 25 -0.94 4.42 -7.72
N THR A 26 -1.98 4.88 -8.43
CA THR A 26 -2.36 4.35 -9.75
C THR A 26 -1.13 4.21 -10.66
N PRO A 27 -0.90 3.04 -11.30
CA PRO A 27 -1.83 1.91 -11.53
C PRO A 27 -2.00 0.92 -10.36
N PHE A 28 -1.29 1.09 -9.25
CA PHE A 28 -1.47 0.26 -8.06
C PHE A 28 -2.68 0.75 -7.25
N CYS A 29 -3.39 -0.19 -6.62
CA CYS A 29 -4.49 0.16 -5.72
C CYS A 29 -3.96 0.45 -4.32
N GLY A 30 -3.67 1.73 -4.08
CA GLY A 30 -3.21 2.23 -2.80
C GLY A 30 -3.13 3.75 -2.80
N ARG A 31 -3.00 4.33 -1.62
CA ARG A 31 -2.73 5.74 -1.42
C ARG A 31 -1.46 5.90 -0.60
N SER A 32 -0.68 6.93 -0.91
CA SER A 32 0.47 7.33 -0.11
C SER A 32 0.23 8.71 0.49
N THR A 33 0.65 8.90 1.73
CA THR A 33 0.60 10.18 2.42
C THR A 33 2.00 10.59 2.85
N CYS A 34 2.41 11.81 2.50
CA CYS A 34 3.66 12.37 2.97
C CYS A 34 3.47 12.86 4.40
N MET A 35 4.19 12.27 5.35
CA MET A 35 4.16 12.68 6.75
C MET A 35 5.56 13.14 7.17
N GLN A 36 5.61 14.15 8.02
CA GLN A 36 6.84 14.53 8.69
C GLN A 36 6.96 13.70 9.98
N SER A 37 8.14 13.13 10.24
CA SER A 37 8.34 12.35 11.46
C SER A 37 8.26 13.25 12.68
N GLU A 38 7.39 12.89 13.63
CA GLU A 38 7.24 13.63 14.90
C GLU A 38 8.51 13.57 15.75
N LYS A 39 9.29 12.49 15.63
CA LYS A 39 10.54 12.28 16.39
C LYS A 39 11.73 12.99 15.75
N GLU A 40 11.73 13.10 14.43
CA GLU A 40 12.84 13.64 13.65
C GLU A 40 12.28 14.52 12.53
N PRO A 41 12.06 15.83 12.76
CA PRO A 41 11.42 16.72 11.79
C PRO A 41 12.17 16.81 10.45
N SER A 42 13.48 16.52 10.46
CA SER A 42 14.31 16.45 9.25
C SER A 42 14.02 15.22 8.38
N LYS A 43 13.24 14.25 8.87
CA LYS A 43 12.86 13.04 8.14
C LYS A 43 11.42 13.12 7.67
N LEU A 44 11.23 12.74 6.42
CA LEU A 44 9.92 12.55 5.82
C LEU A 44 9.65 11.06 5.70
N LEU A 45 8.42 10.68 5.96
CA LEU A 45 7.92 9.32 5.90
C LEU A 45 6.81 9.29 4.86
N GLU A 46 6.88 8.33 3.96
CA GLU A 46 5.76 7.99 3.09
C GLU A 46 4.94 6.91 3.77
N LEU A 47 3.72 7.25 4.20
CA LEU A 47 2.76 6.26 4.69
C LEU A 47 2.00 5.69 3.51
N VAL A 48 2.33 4.45 3.15
CA VAL A 48 1.66 3.70 2.09
C VAL A 48 0.52 2.89 2.69
N GLU A 49 -0.70 3.14 2.21
CA GLU A 49 -1.90 2.35 2.51
C GLU A 49 -2.38 1.67 1.23
N ASP A 50 -2.13 0.37 1.11
CA ASP A 50 -2.56 -0.46 0.00
C ASP A 50 -3.53 -1.55 0.46
N CYS A 51 -3.95 -2.42 -0.45
CA CYS A 51 -4.90 -3.50 -0.14
C CYS A 51 -4.29 -4.64 0.69
N GLY A 52 -3.01 -4.54 1.05
CA GLY A 52 -2.28 -5.55 1.79
C GLY A 52 -1.87 -6.76 0.93
N PRO A 53 -1.27 -7.79 1.56
CA PRO A 53 -0.84 -9.00 0.86
C PRO A 53 -2.03 -9.68 0.20
N LEU A 54 -1.82 -10.20 -1.01
CA LEU A 54 -2.81 -11.06 -1.64
C LEU A 54 -2.87 -12.40 -0.91
N PRO A 55 -4.06 -12.98 -0.72
CA PRO A 55 -4.20 -14.30 -0.13
C PRO A 55 -3.58 -15.37 -1.05
N LEU A 56 -3.19 -16.50 -0.45
CA LEU A 56 -2.73 -17.68 -1.15
C LEU A 56 -3.80 -18.16 -2.13
N ALA A 57 -3.38 -18.45 -3.37
CA ALA A 57 -4.28 -18.93 -4.41
C ALA A 57 -4.93 -20.25 -3.95
N ASN A 58 -6.26 -20.23 -3.79
CA ASN A 58 -7.05 -21.37 -3.39
C ASN A 58 -8.22 -21.53 -4.35
N GLU A 59 -8.47 -22.75 -4.83
CA GLU A 59 -9.59 -23.01 -5.76
C GLU A 59 -10.97 -22.72 -5.15
N LYS A 60 -11.05 -22.71 -3.81
CA LYS A 60 -12.28 -22.45 -3.05
C LYS A 60 -12.59 -20.97 -2.80
N CYS A 61 -11.64 -20.08 -3.10
CA CYS A 61 -11.77 -18.64 -2.93
C CYS A 61 -11.41 -17.94 -4.24
N LYS A 62 -12.42 -17.51 -4.99
CA LYS A 62 -12.20 -16.86 -6.29
C LYS A 62 -12.30 -15.34 -6.14
N LEU A 63 -11.41 -14.64 -6.85
CA LEU A 63 -11.49 -13.19 -6.98
C LEU A 63 -12.80 -12.83 -7.70
N ASP A 64 -13.66 -12.07 -7.03
CA ASP A 64 -14.86 -11.52 -7.65
C ASP A 64 -14.48 -10.36 -8.56
N THR A 65 -14.26 -10.66 -9.83
CA THR A 65 -14.03 -9.62 -10.85
C THR A 65 -15.21 -8.65 -10.98
N ASN A 66 -16.44 -9.12 -10.72
CA ASN A 66 -17.64 -8.27 -10.71
C ASN A 66 -17.68 -7.28 -9.53
N LYS A 67 -17.09 -7.63 -8.39
CA LYS A 67 -17.05 -6.76 -7.21
C LYS A 67 -15.73 -5.97 -7.11
N THR A 68 -14.72 -6.39 -7.85
CA THR A 68 -13.39 -5.77 -7.86
C THR A 68 -13.34 -4.72 -8.97
N ASN A 69 -13.51 -3.45 -8.61
CA ASN A 69 -13.41 -2.36 -9.55
C ASN A 69 -11.98 -1.79 -9.58
N LYS A 70 -11.09 -2.39 -10.37
CA LYS A 70 -9.67 -2.00 -10.46
C LYS A 70 -9.44 -0.54 -10.89
N THR A 71 -10.42 0.12 -11.50
CA THR A 71 -10.32 1.52 -11.94
C THR A 71 -10.87 2.52 -10.92
N ALA A 72 -11.46 2.04 -9.83
CA ALA A 72 -11.92 2.90 -8.75
C ALA A 72 -10.74 3.48 -7.94
N PRO A 73 -10.92 4.62 -7.26
CA PRO A 73 -9.92 5.12 -6.31
C PRO A 73 -9.84 4.21 -5.08
N PHE A 74 -8.69 4.23 -4.39
CA PHE A 74 -8.54 3.52 -3.11
C PHE A 74 -9.55 4.10 -2.08
N PRO A 75 -10.21 3.27 -1.25
CA PRO A 75 -10.02 1.83 -1.02
C PRO A 75 -10.89 0.91 -1.90
N TYR A 76 -11.62 1.46 -2.88
CA TYR A 76 -12.62 0.72 -3.64
C TYR A 76 -12.03 -0.16 -4.76
N CYS A 77 -10.78 0.09 -5.15
CA CYS A 77 -10.06 -0.78 -6.10
C CYS A 77 -9.55 -2.09 -5.50
N CYS A 78 -9.71 -2.31 -4.20
CA CYS A 78 -9.15 -3.50 -3.57
C CYS A 78 -9.85 -4.79 -4.00
N PRO A 79 -9.07 -5.87 -4.25
CA PRO A 79 -9.61 -7.15 -4.67
C PRO A 79 -10.57 -7.71 -3.62
N LYS A 80 -11.77 -8.08 -4.06
CA LYS A 80 -12.75 -8.79 -3.23
C LYS A 80 -12.77 -10.25 -3.65
N PHE A 81 -12.58 -11.14 -2.68
CA PHE A 81 -12.65 -12.57 -2.90
C PHE A 81 -13.96 -13.11 -2.33
N THR A 82 -14.67 -13.93 -3.09
CA THR A 82 -15.80 -14.72 -2.60
C THR A 82 -15.31 -16.16 -2.43
N CYS A 83 -15.46 -16.65 -1.21
CA CYS A 83 -15.13 -18.01 -0.82
C CYS A 83 -16.40 -18.81 -0.55
N GLU A 84 -16.32 -20.14 -0.68
CA GLU A 84 -17.37 -21.03 -0.20
C GLU A 84 -17.61 -20.85 1.32
N PRO A 85 -18.86 -21.02 1.80
CA PRO A 85 -19.19 -20.84 3.20
C PRO A 85 -18.35 -21.75 4.10
N GLY A 86 -17.57 -21.15 5.00
CA GLY A 86 -16.66 -21.85 5.92
C GLY A 86 -15.18 -21.83 5.51
N VAL A 87 -14.85 -21.36 4.30
CA VAL A 87 -13.47 -21.23 3.85
C VAL A 87 -12.94 -19.84 4.19
N LYS A 88 -11.78 -19.78 4.84
CA LYS A 88 -11.07 -18.54 5.16
C LYS A 88 -9.91 -18.36 4.19
N LEU A 89 -9.66 -17.12 3.78
CA LEU A 89 -8.48 -16.75 3.01
C LEU A 89 -7.25 -16.89 3.92
N GLU A 90 -6.30 -17.72 3.51
CA GLU A 90 -4.98 -17.78 4.12
C GLU A 90 -4.07 -16.79 3.41
N TYR A 91 -3.36 -15.97 4.18
CA TYR A 91 -2.38 -15.02 3.63
C TYR A 91 -0.99 -15.62 3.84
N PRO A 92 -0.05 -15.43 2.91
CA PRO A 92 1.33 -15.85 3.13
C PRO A 92 1.87 -15.16 4.38
N GLU A 93 2.65 -15.89 5.19
CA GLU A 93 3.38 -15.28 6.29
C GLU A 93 4.34 -14.25 5.72
N ILE A 94 4.06 -12.97 5.96
CA ILE A 94 5.04 -11.92 5.70
C ILE A 94 6.18 -12.19 6.67
N ALA A 95 7.35 -12.57 6.15
CA ALA A 95 8.56 -12.61 6.96
C ALA A 95 8.70 -11.21 7.57
N LYS A 96 8.44 -11.10 8.89
CA LYS A 96 8.72 -9.87 9.61
C LYS A 96 10.21 -9.66 9.45
N GLU A 97 10.61 -8.67 8.66
CA GLU A 97 12.00 -8.26 8.63
C GLU A 97 12.38 -7.94 10.08
N ASP A 98 13.34 -8.70 10.60
CA ASP A 98 13.94 -8.43 11.90
C ASP A 98 14.37 -6.95 11.91
N PRO A 99 14.04 -6.18 12.95
CA PRO A 99 14.46 -4.78 13.01
C PRO A 99 15.96 -4.68 12.74
N PRO A 100 16.42 -3.69 11.96
CA PRO A 100 17.82 -3.60 11.55
C PRO A 100 18.70 -3.68 12.80
N LYS A 101 19.53 -4.74 12.87
CA LYS A 101 20.57 -4.85 13.89
C LYS A 101 21.45 -3.61 13.77
N LYS A 102 21.42 -2.78 14.81
CA LYS A 102 22.44 -1.75 15.03
C LYS A 102 23.72 -2.49 15.44
N ASP A 103 24.68 -2.54 14.54
CA ASP A 103 26.10 -2.73 14.88
C ASP A 103 26.72 -1.40 15.32
#